data_AF-A0A1B6C5G3-F1
#
_entry.id   AF-A0A1B6C5G3-F1
#
_cell.length_a   1.000
_cell.length_b   1.000
_cell.length_c   1.000
_cell.angle_alpha   90.00
_cell.angle_beta   90.00
_cell.angle_gamma   90.00
#
_symmetry.space_group_name_H-M   'P 1'
#
loop_
_entity.id
_entity.type
_entity.pdbx_description
1 polymer ?
#
loop_
_entity_poly.entity_id
_entity_poly.type
_entity_poly.pdbx_seq_one_letter_code
_entity_poly.pdbx_strand_id
1 'polypeptide(L)'
;TRLPSSFLDTGWLAGLPRRMFGASTPDDPGALGSTAQVDLPKLPVPDLNETMARYIETIRPITTSHQLEVTKNHIQAFCSADGPGPKIQEELKKRQKTMDNWAYDWWTRDMYYNILLCLPINVSPGMVFTPRKFESYTDIANLAARLVHLAVRHKEKLDRYALPCERAASREKGQPLCMSQYYRVFSSYRQPGIPYDQLITTKTSTEHIVVSCSNQFYVLFLKIKDTYLTEEQLSAQFAFILT
;
A
#
# COMPACT_ATOMS: atom_id res chain seq x y z
N THR A 1 -36.50 -25.81 -17.41
CA THR A 1 -35.28 -26.47 -17.94
C THR A 1 -34.15 -26.26 -16.95
N ARG A 2 -33.82 -27.30 -16.18
CA ARG A 2 -32.82 -27.31 -15.10
C ARG A 2 -31.41 -27.41 -15.69
N LEU A 3 -30.48 -26.59 -15.22
CA LEU A 3 -29.05 -26.69 -15.52
C LEU A 3 -28.39 -27.77 -14.62
N PRO A 4 -27.35 -28.48 -15.10
CA PRO A 4 -26.78 -29.64 -14.40
C PRO A 4 -25.92 -29.24 -13.19
N SER A 5 -25.95 -30.11 -12.17
CA SER A 5 -25.35 -29.97 -10.85
C SER A 5 -23.91 -30.52 -10.76
N SER A 6 -22.98 -30.06 -11.61
CA SER A 6 -21.59 -30.54 -11.58
C SER A 6 -20.55 -29.44 -11.76
N PHE A 7 -20.68 -28.34 -10.99
CA PHE A 7 -19.68 -27.27 -10.89
C PHE A 7 -19.52 -26.76 -9.44
N LEU A 8 -19.65 -27.64 -8.44
CA LEU A 8 -19.52 -27.30 -7.02
C LEU A 8 -18.37 -28.06 -6.33
N ASP A 9 -17.21 -28.17 -6.99
CA ASP A 9 -16.00 -28.74 -6.38
C ASP A 9 -14.71 -28.01 -6.81
N THR A 10 -14.69 -26.69 -6.66
CA THR A 10 -13.43 -25.95 -6.54
C THR A 10 -13.45 -25.15 -5.25
N GLY A 11 -12.69 -25.62 -4.27
CA GLY A 11 -12.58 -25.08 -2.92
C GLY A 11 -11.92 -23.70 -2.85
N TRP A 12 -12.56 -22.71 -3.44
CA TRP A 12 -12.24 -21.29 -3.28
C TRP A 12 -13.51 -20.60 -2.80
N LEU A 13 -13.71 -20.57 -1.48
CA LEU A 13 -14.58 -19.66 -0.69
C LEU A 13 -15.08 -20.37 0.58
N ALA A 14 -14.23 -20.54 1.59
CA ALA A 14 -14.65 -20.70 2.98
C ALA A 14 -13.45 -20.53 3.92
N GLY A 15 -13.39 -19.41 4.64
CA GLY A 15 -12.33 -19.15 5.61
C GLY A 15 -12.55 -17.89 6.43
N LEU A 16 -13.79 -17.60 6.83
CA LEU A 16 -14.08 -16.60 7.87
C LEU A 16 -14.37 -17.33 9.18
N PRO A 17 -13.58 -17.17 10.25
CA PRO A 17 -14.01 -17.52 11.59
C PRO A 17 -14.94 -16.44 12.13
N ARG A 18 -16.23 -16.77 12.30
CA ARG A 18 -17.15 -16.04 13.19
C ARG A 18 -16.90 -16.48 14.64
N ARG A 19 -16.84 -15.48 15.53
CA ARG A 19 -16.82 -15.51 17.01
C ARG A 19 -15.54 -16.02 17.67
N MET A 20 -14.88 -15.10 18.38
CA MET A 20 -14.90 -15.16 19.85
C MET A 20 -14.93 -13.73 20.42
N PHE A 21 -16.08 -13.36 20.97
CA PHE A 21 -16.13 -12.40 22.07
C PHE A 21 -15.46 -13.11 23.25
N GLY A 22 -14.24 -12.72 23.57
CA GLY A 22 -13.52 -13.08 24.77
C GLY A 22 -13.01 -11.78 25.38
N ALA A 23 -13.36 -11.54 26.64
CA ALA A 23 -13.14 -10.31 27.37
C ALA A 23 -11.69 -9.79 27.26
N SER A 24 -11.56 -8.49 26.99
CA SER A 24 -10.32 -7.74 27.20
C SER A 24 -10.01 -7.72 28.70
N THR A 25 -8.92 -8.38 29.10
CA THR A 25 -8.27 -8.11 30.39
C THR A 25 -7.46 -6.81 30.26
N PRO A 26 -7.61 -5.84 31.19
CA PRO A 26 -6.70 -4.70 31.28
C PRO A 26 -5.39 -5.13 31.93
N ASP A 27 -4.34 -4.33 31.74
CA ASP A 27 -3.01 -4.41 32.38
C ASP A 27 -1.92 -5.15 31.60
N ASP A 28 -1.39 -4.47 30.57
CA ASP A 28 0.05 -4.49 30.31
C ASP A 28 0.60 -3.06 30.48
N PRO A 29 1.28 -2.74 31.60
CA PRO A 29 1.81 -1.40 31.87
C PRO A 29 3.08 -1.05 31.04
N GLY A 30 3.42 -1.82 30.00
CA GLY A 30 4.62 -1.60 29.18
C GLY A 30 4.46 -0.70 27.94
N ALA A 31 3.25 -0.31 27.54
CA ALA A 31 3.02 0.42 26.29
C ALA A 31 3.10 1.95 26.43
N LEU A 32 4.11 2.47 27.14
CA LEU A 32 4.54 3.85 26.96
C LEU A 32 5.67 3.89 25.94
N GLY A 33 5.52 4.80 24.97
CA GLY A 33 6.29 4.87 23.74
C GLY A 33 7.79 4.68 23.92
N SER A 34 8.30 3.58 23.40
CA SER A 34 9.68 3.53 22.94
C SER A 34 9.65 3.63 21.42
N THR A 35 10.31 4.66 20.91
CA THR A 35 10.78 4.80 19.53
C THR A 35 11.87 3.76 19.25
N ALA A 36 11.65 2.50 19.64
CA ALA A 36 12.55 1.42 19.31
C ALA A 36 12.43 1.23 17.79
N GLN A 37 13.42 1.75 17.07
CA GLN A 37 13.64 1.42 15.67
C GLN A 37 13.76 -0.10 15.60
N VAL A 38 12.66 -0.75 15.21
CA VAL A 38 12.64 -2.19 15.11
C VAL A 38 13.62 -2.57 14.01
N ASP A 39 14.63 -3.35 14.37
CA ASP A 39 15.62 -3.80 13.41
C ASP A 39 14.95 -4.79 12.45
N LEU A 40 14.76 -4.35 11.21
CA LEU A 40 14.07 -5.11 10.17
C LEU A 40 15.12 -5.76 9.26
N PRO A 41 14.95 -7.04 8.90
CA PRO A 41 15.86 -7.67 7.96
C PRO A 41 15.80 -6.96 6.61
N LYS A 42 16.98 -6.75 5.99
CA LYS A 42 17.05 -6.28 4.61
C LYS A 42 16.38 -7.28 3.67
N LEU A 43 15.80 -6.78 2.58
CA LEU A 43 15.23 -7.63 1.54
C LEU A 43 16.31 -8.60 1.03
N PRO A 44 16.09 -9.93 1.08
CA PRO A 44 17.08 -10.91 0.64
C PRO A 44 17.29 -10.83 -0.88
N VAL A 45 18.45 -11.30 -1.33
CA VAL A 45 18.71 -11.64 -2.74
C VAL A 45 18.64 -13.17 -2.84
N PRO A 46 17.58 -13.74 -3.43
CA PRO A 46 17.45 -15.20 -3.59
C PRO A 46 18.58 -15.78 -4.44
N ASP A 47 18.82 -17.10 -4.30
CA ASP A 47 19.80 -17.77 -5.16
C ASP A 47 19.40 -17.70 -6.64
N LEU A 48 20.41 -17.57 -7.51
CA LEU A 48 20.19 -17.43 -8.96
C LEU A 48 19.54 -18.69 -9.55
N ASN A 49 20.09 -19.86 -9.23
CA ASN A 49 19.61 -21.12 -9.79
C ASN A 49 18.24 -21.48 -9.25
N GLU A 50 18.00 -21.27 -7.95
CA GLU A 50 16.68 -21.46 -7.34
C GLU A 50 15.62 -20.53 -7.97
N THR A 51 15.99 -19.27 -8.24
CA THR A 51 15.10 -18.30 -8.90
C THR A 51 14.77 -18.74 -10.32
N MET A 52 15.76 -19.18 -11.10
CA MET A 52 15.56 -19.64 -12.47
C MET A 52 14.77 -20.96 -12.54
N ALA A 53 15.00 -21.89 -11.62
CA ALA A 53 14.23 -23.13 -11.52
C ALA A 53 12.75 -22.84 -11.23
N ARG A 54 12.48 -21.96 -10.26
CA ARG A 54 11.12 -21.50 -9.97
C ARG A 54 10.48 -20.76 -11.14
N TYR A 55 11.26 -19.97 -11.88
CA TYR A 55 10.76 -19.28 -13.08
C TYR A 55 10.27 -20.27 -14.13
N ILE A 56 11.04 -21.34 -14.41
CA ILE A 56 10.61 -22.42 -15.31
C ILE A 56 9.30 -23.06 -14.84
N GLU A 57 9.16 -23.42 -13.56
CA GLU A 57 7.92 -23.99 -13.05
C GLU A 57 6.74 -23.03 -13.16
N THR A 58 6.98 -21.73 -12.98
CA THR A 58 5.95 -20.68 -13.05
C THR A 58 5.43 -20.48 -14.47
N ILE A 59 6.31 -20.52 -15.48
CA ILE A 59 5.91 -20.28 -16.88
C ILE A 59 5.44 -21.55 -17.60
N ARG A 60 5.78 -22.75 -17.09
CA ARG A 60 5.37 -24.04 -17.64
C ARG A 60 3.88 -24.10 -18.03
N PRO A 61 2.89 -23.70 -17.20
CA PRO A 61 1.48 -23.78 -17.58
C PRO A 61 1.02 -22.77 -18.65
N ILE A 62 1.80 -21.73 -18.93
CA ILE A 62 1.46 -20.67 -19.90
C ILE A 62 2.34 -20.70 -21.16
N THR A 63 3.12 -21.76 -21.34
CA THR A 63 4.04 -21.92 -22.48
C THR A 63 3.81 -23.25 -23.19
N THR A 64 4.08 -23.27 -24.50
CA THR A 64 4.18 -24.53 -25.25
C THR A 64 5.48 -25.26 -24.91
N SER A 65 5.54 -26.57 -25.16
CA SER A 65 6.76 -27.37 -24.93
C SER A 65 7.97 -26.81 -25.67
N HIS A 66 7.79 -26.31 -26.90
CA HIS A 66 8.87 -25.71 -27.68
C HIS A 66 9.36 -24.39 -27.08
N GLN A 67 8.47 -23.48 -26.68
CA GLN A 67 8.84 -22.22 -26.02
C GLN A 67 9.54 -22.45 -24.69
N LEU A 68 9.07 -23.43 -23.91
CA LEU A 68 9.69 -23.79 -22.64
C LEU A 68 11.12 -24.29 -22.85
N GLU A 69 11.35 -25.12 -23.87
CA GLU A 69 12.68 -25.64 -24.20
C GLU A 69 13.65 -24.53 -24.64
N VAL A 70 13.18 -23.62 -25.50
CA VAL A 70 13.96 -22.41 -25.86
C VAL A 70 14.31 -21.59 -24.62
N THR A 71 13.36 -21.43 -23.71
CA THR A 71 13.59 -20.66 -22.46
C THR A 71 14.61 -21.35 -21.56
N LYS A 72 14.56 -22.68 -21.41
CA LYS A 72 15.56 -23.44 -20.65
C LYS A 72 16.96 -23.27 -21.24
N ASN A 73 17.11 -23.30 -22.56
CA ASN A 73 18.40 -23.08 -23.21
C ASN A 73 18.95 -21.67 -22.92
N HIS A 74 18.09 -20.65 -22.96
CA HIS A 74 18.49 -19.29 -22.58
C HIS A 74 18.90 -19.19 -21.11
N ILE A 75 18.16 -19.83 -20.20
CA ILE A 75 18.50 -19.85 -18.77
C ILE A 75 19.82 -20.57 -18.53
N GLN A 76 20.07 -21.68 -19.23
CA GLN A 76 21.33 -22.42 -19.13
C GLN A 76 22.51 -21.53 -19.57
N ALA A 77 22.38 -20.84 -20.70
CA ALA A 77 23.39 -19.89 -21.15
C ALA A 77 23.56 -18.72 -20.16
N PHE A 78 22.46 -18.19 -19.62
CA PHE A 78 22.46 -17.11 -18.63
C PHE A 78 23.18 -17.50 -17.33
N CYS A 79 22.95 -18.72 -16.83
CA CYS A 79 23.49 -19.22 -15.56
C CYS A 79 24.86 -19.90 -15.69
N SER A 80 25.35 -20.11 -16.91
CA SER A 80 26.67 -20.69 -17.15
C SER A 80 27.78 -19.86 -16.50
N ALA A 81 28.94 -20.46 -16.24
CA ALA A 81 30.06 -19.77 -15.59
C ALA A 81 30.52 -18.54 -16.38
N ASP A 82 30.50 -18.63 -17.72
CA ASP A 82 30.82 -17.52 -18.63
C ASP A 82 29.60 -16.66 -19.00
N GLY A 83 28.42 -17.02 -18.48
CA GLY A 83 27.17 -16.32 -18.68
C GLY A 83 27.09 -15.01 -17.88
N PRO A 84 26.16 -14.12 -18.23
CA PRO A 84 25.99 -12.85 -17.52
C PRO A 84 25.36 -13.00 -16.12
N GLY A 85 24.65 -14.10 -15.85
CA GLY A 85 23.88 -14.31 -14.62
C GLY A 85 24.71 -14.23 -13.34
N PRO A 86 25.82 -14.97 -13.19
CA PRO A 86 26.68 -14.90 -12.00
C PRO A 86 27.19 -13.48 -11.70
N LYS A 87 27.61 -12.73 -12.73
CA LYS A 87 28.06 -11.35 -12.58
C LYS A 87 26.93 -10.42 -12.13
N ILE A 88 25.74 -10.54 -12.72
CA ILE A 88 24.55 -9.77 -12.31
C ILE A 88 24.16 -10.09 -10.86
N GLN A 89 24.20 -11.37 -10.48
CA GLN A 89 23.90 -11.82 -9.11
C GLN A 89 24.90 -11.24 -8.09
N GLU A 90 26.18 -11.14 -8.45
CA GLU A 90 27.19 -10.51 -7.60
C GLU A 90 26.91 -9.01 -7.42
N GLU A 91 26.62 -8.28 -8.50
CA GLU A 91 26.26 -6.87 -8.45
C GLU A 91 24.97 -6.63 -7.65
N LEU A 92 23.99 -7.53 -7.75
CA LEU A 92 22.77 -7.47 -6.97
C LEU A 92 23.03 -7.65 -5.47
N LYS A 93 23.93 -8.58 -5.10
CA LYS A 93 24.38 -8.75 -3.71
C LYS A 93 25.17 -7.54 -3.21
N LYS A 94 26.00 -6.90 -4.05
CA LYS A 94 26.68 -5.64 -3.70
C LYS A 94 25.68 -4.53 -3.43
N ARG A 95 24.67 -4.39 -4.30
CA ARG A 95 23.57 -3.42 -4.14
C ARG A 95 22.77 -3.66 -2.85
N GLN A 96 22.47 -4.90 -2.51
CA GLN A 96 21.80 -5.27 -1.25
C GLN A 96 22.60 -4.81 -0.02
N LYS A 97 23.93 -4.93 -0.05
CA LYS A 97 24.78 -4.49 1.06
C LYS A 97 24.70 -2.97 1.26
N THR A 98 24.70 -2.20 0.17
CA THR A 98 24.77 -0.73 0.22
C THR A 98 23.42 -0.03 0.40
N MET A 99 22.30 -0.71 0.16
CA MET A 99 20.96 -0.12 0.24
C MET A 99 20.11 -0.75 1.36
N ASP A 100 19.14 0.00 1.87
CA ASP A 100 18.15 -0.54 2.83
C ASP A 100 17.22 -1.55 2.16
N ASN A 101 16.81 -1.26 0.93
CA ASN A 101 16.05 -2.15 0.08
C ASN A 101 16.55 -1.98 -1.37
N TRP A 102 17.20 -3.03 -1.90
CA TRP A 102 17.83 -3.01 -3.23
C TRP A 102 16.82 -2.90 -4.38
N ALA A 103 15.56 -3.27 -4.15
CA ALA A 103 14.52 -3.34 -5.18
C ALA A 103 13.58 -2.14 -5.17
N TYR A 104 13.62 -1.29 -4.13
CA TYR A 104 12.55 -0.31 -3.88
C TYR A 104 12.37 0.69 -5.03
N ASP A 105 13.46 1.30 -5.49
CA ASP A 105 13.44 2.26 -6.61
C ASP A 105 13.08 1.59 -7.94
N TRP A 106 13.63 0.40 -8.21
CA TRP A 106 13.32 -0.38 -9.42
C TRP A 106 11.85 -0.79 -9.47
N TRP A 107 11.35 -1.42 -8.41
CA TRP A 107 9.97 -1.87 -8.31
C TRP A 107 9.00 -0.71 -8.45
N THR A 108 9.28 0.41 -7.78
CA THR A 108 8.36 1.56 -7.80
C THR A 108 8.35 2.24 -9.18
N ARG A 109 9.50 2.36 -9.84
CA ARG A 109 9.57 2.88 -11.21
C ARG A 109 8.85 1.96 -12.20
N ASP A 110 9.12 0.66 -12.15
CA ASP A 110 8.55 -0.31 -13.06
C ASP A 110 7.02 -0.47 -12.87
N MET A 111 6.57 -0.62 -11.63
CA MET A 111 5.17 -0.88 -11.31
C MET A 111 4.26 0.34 -11.33
N TYR A 112 4.80 1.57 -11.28
CA TYR A 112 3.97 2.77 -11.21
C TYR A 112 4.43 3.89 -12.11
N TYR A 113 5.69 4.34 -11.99
CA TYR A 113 6.09 5.64 -12.55
C TYR A 113 6.43 5.61 -14.04
N ASN A 114 6.78 4.46 -14.59
CA ASN A 114 6.97 4.25 -16.02
C ASN A 114 5.66 3.91 -16.75
N ILE A 115 4.56 3.68 -16.04
CA ILE A 115 3.25 3.38 -16.65
C ILE A 115 2.68 4.66 -17.26
N LEU A 116 2.50 4.65 -18.58
CA LEU A 116 1.94 5.78 -19.36
C LEU A 116 0.41 5.78 -19.43
N LEU A 117 -0.25 4.75 -18.89
CA LEU A 117 -1.70 4.68 -18.82
C LEU A 117 -2.23 5.70 -17.80
N CYS A 118 -3.44 6.22 -18.05
CA CYS A 118 -4.10 7.11 -17.09
C CYS A 118 -4.34 6.38 -15.75
N LEU A 119 -4.22 7.12 -14.64
CA LEU A 119 -4.31 6.53 -13.30
C LEU A 119 -5.69 5.92 -12.96
N PRO A 120 -6.84 6.53 -13.34
CA PRO A 120 -8.14 5.94 -13.08
C PRO A 120 -8.25 4.56 -13.74
N ILE A 121 -8.81 3.59 -13.02
CA ILE A 121 -9.00 2.18 -13.44
C ILE A 121 -7.70 1.39 -13.56
N ASN A 122 -6.66 1.92 -14.23
CA ASN A 122 -5.46 1.15 -14.54
C ASN A 122 -4.48 1.02 -13.36
N VAL A 123 -4.43 2.03 -12.48
CA VAL A 123 -3.42 2.10 -11.41
C VAL A 123 -4.04 2.38 -10.04
N SER A 124 -4.97 3.34 -9.96
CA SER A 124 -5.53 3.78 -8.68
C SER A 124 -6.65 2.83 -8.22
N PRO A 125 -6.46 2.04 -7.14
CA PRO A 125 -7.51 1.17 -6.64
C PRO A 125 -8.64 1.99 -6.04
N GLY A 126 -9.88 1.55 -6.28
CA GLY A 126 -11.08 2.10 -5.64
C GLY A 126 -11.54 1.25 -4.47
N MET A 127 -12.04 1.89 -3.42
CA MET A 127 -12.71 1.23 -2.29
C MET A 127 -14.14 1.76 -2.18
N VAL A 128 -15.11 0.84 -2.05
CA VAL A 128 -16.51 1.18 -1.86
C VAL A 128 -16.90 0.87 -0.41
N PHE A 129 -17.45 1.88 0.28
CA PHE A 129 -17.98 1.73 1.63
C PHE A 129 -19.46 1.34 1.62
N THR A 130 -19.97 0.92 2.77
CA THR A 130 -21.40 0.60 2.93
C THR A 130 -22.27 1.77 2.46
N PRO A 131 -23.23 1.53 1.53
CA PRO A 131 -24.10 2.58 1.05
C PRO A 131 -24.86 3.28 2.17
N ARG A 132 -24.99 4.59 2.06
CA ARG A 132 -25.80 5.42 2.98
C ARG A 132 -26.85 6.18 2.18
N LYS A 133 -27.99 6.42 2.81
CA LYS A 133 -29.02 7.33 2.29
C LYS A 133 -28.77 8.70 2.91
N PHE A 134 -28.78 9.73 2.07
CA PHE A 134 -28.68 11.14 2.47
C PHE A 134 -29.99 11.81 2.11
N GLU A 135 -30.60 12.51 3.06
CA GLU A 135 -31.86 13.23 2.87
C GLU A 135 -31.62 14.73 2.61
N SER A 136 -30.43 15.23 2.98
CA SER A 136 -30.05 16.64 2.84
C SER A 136 -28.54 16.83 2.58
N TYR A 137 -28.16 18.02 2.11
CA TYR A 137 -26.75 18.43 2.05
C TYR A 137 -26.09 18.46 3.44
N THR A 138 -26.87 18.71 4.50
CA THR A 138 -26.39 18.63 5.88
C THR A 138 -25.89 17.23 6.24
N ASP A 139 -26.54 16.17 5.77
CA ASP A 139 -26.09 14.80 6.03
C ASP A 139 -24.74 14.51 5.37
N ILE A 140 -24.55 15.03 4.15
CA ILE A 140 -23.30 14.92 3.38
C ILE A 140 -22.20 15.71 4.09
N ALA A 141 -22.48 16.95 4.50
CA ALA A 141 -21.55 17.81 5.23
C ALA A 141 -21.09 17.17 6.56
N ASN A 142 -22.03 16.62 7.33
CA ASN A 142 -21.74 15.94 8.59
C ASN A 142 -20.86 14.69 8.39
N LEU A 143 -21.14 13.89 7.35
CA LEU A 143 -20.30 12.73 7.05
C LEU A 143 -18.88 13.15 6.62
N ALA A 144 -18.76 14.15 5.74
CA ALA A 144 -17.48 14.68 5.30
C ALA A 144 -16.66 15.23 6.47
N ALA A 145 -17.32 15.99 7.37
CA ALA A 145 -16.73 16.52 8.59
C ALA A 145 -16.18 15.41 9.48
N ARG A 146 -16.97 14.36 9.74
CA ARG A 146 -16.54 13.22 10.56
C ARG A 146 -15.37 12.47 9.94
N LEU A 147 -15.38 12.25 8.62
CA LEU A 147 -14.29 11.58 7.92
C LEU A 147 -12.98 12.37 8.05
N VAL A 148 -13.03 13.69 7.81
CA VAL A 148 -11.84 14.56 7.95
C VAL A 148 -11.39 14.63 9.40
N HIS A 149 -12.31 14.79 10.35
CA HIS A 149 -11.98 14.80 11.78
C HIS A 149 -11.25 13.52 12.22
N LEU A 150 -11.74 12.35 11.80
CA LEU A 150 -11.10 11.06 12.09
C LEU A 150 -9.74 10.90 11.37
N ALA A 151 -9.62 11.39 10.13
CA ALA A 151 -8.36 11.38 9.39
C ALA A 151 -7.30 12.25 10.07
N VAL A 152 -7.68 13.44 10.54
CA VAL A 152 -6.80 14.33 11.33
C VAL A 152 -6.34 13.63 12.60
N ARG A 153 -7.26 13.03 13.38
CA ARG A 153 -6.87 12.29 14.60
C ARG A 153 -5.94 11.11 14.31
N HIS A 154 -6.09 10.46 13.16
CA HIS A 154 -5.17 9.42 12.72
C HIS A 154 -3.81 10.00 12.33
N LYS A 155 -3.78 11.11 11.58
CA LYS A 155 -2.56 11.85 11.26
C LYS A 155 -1.82 12.31 12.52
N GLU A 156 -2.49 12.81 13.55
CA GLU A 156 -1.85 13.18 14.83
C GLU A 156 -1.21 11.99 15.54
N LYS A 157 -1.69 10.76 15.32
CA LYS A 157 -1.02 9.54 15.81
C LYS A 157 0.22 9.23 14.99
N LEU A 158 0.15 9.40 13.67
CA LEU A 158 1.30 9.23 12.77
C LEU A 158 2.41 10.25 13.08
N ASP A 159 2.08 11.54 13.20
CA ASP A 159 3.06 12.60 13.43
C ASP A 159 3.83 12.41 14.76
N ARG A 160 3.17 11.79 15.76
CA ARG A 160 3.77 11.46 17.06
C ARG A 160 4.37 10.05 17.12
N TYR A 161 4.43 9.33 15.99
CA TYR A 161 4.91 7.94 15.93
C TYR A 161 4.21 7.00 16.94
N ALA A 162 2.92 7.25 17.20
CA ALA A 162 2.14 6.57 18.21
C ALA A 162 1.35 5.35 17.69
N LEU A 163 1.56 4.95 16.43
CA LEU A 163 0.99 3.71 15.92
C LEU A 163 1.78 2.51 16.46
N PRO A 164 1.10 1.45 16.94
CA PRO A 164 1.78 0.21 17.31
C PRO A 164 2.45 -0.39 16.07
N CYS A 165 3.63 -0.98 16.27
CA CYS A 165 4.31 -1.73 15.21
C CYS A 165 3.46 -2.94 14.83
N GLU A 166 3.08 -3.03 13.55
CA GLU A 166 2.38 -4.19 13.04
C GLU A 166 3.30 -5.41 12.96
N ARG A 167 2.69 -6.59 13.07
CA ARG A 167 3.40 -7.87 13.01
C ARG A 167 2.73 -8.79 12.02
N ALA A 168 3.54 -9.57 11.31
CA ALA A 168 3.05 -10.50 10.32
C ALA A 168 2.09 -11.52 10.95
N ALA A 169 0.92 -11.68 10.34
CA ALA A 169 -0.12 -12.60 10.82
C ALA A 169 -0.02 -14.00 10.19
N SER A 170 0.62 -14.11 9.03
CA SER A 170 0.69 -15.32 8.21
C SER A 170 2.13 -15.84 8.11
N ARG A 171 2.84 -15.48 7.04
CA ARG A 171 4.24 -15.81 6.84
C ARG A 171 5.09 -15.13 7.92
N GLU A 172 6.00 -15.87 8.55
CA GLU A 172 6.87 -15.35 9.61
C GLU A 172 6.09 -14.73 10.78
N LYS A 173 5.08 -15.45 11.29
CA LYS A 173 4.15 -14.97 12.33
C LYS A 173 4.87 -14.29 13.50
N GLY A 174 4.45 -13.07 13.82
CA GLY A 174 5.02 -12.26 14.90
C GLY A 174 6.21 -11.39 14.50
N GLN A 175 6.77 -11.59 13.30
CA GLN A 175 7.82 -10.72 12.77
C GLN A 175 7.31 -9.28 12.62
N PRO A 176 8.04 -8.28 13.12
CA PRO A 176 7.71 -6.88 12.89
C PRO A 176 7.64 -6.51 11.41
N LEU A 177 6.70 -5.64 11.05
CA LEU A 177 6.52 -5.14 9.69
C LEU A 177 7.05 -3.71 9.55
N CYS A 178 7.48 -3.39 8.33
CA CYS A 178 7.91 -2.04 7.97
C CYS A 178 6.72 -1.07 8.01
N MET A 179 6.82 -0.06 8.87
CA MET A 179 5.77 0.96 9.04
C MET A 179 5.91 2.15 8.07
N SER A 180 6.90 2.17 7.18
CA SER A 180 7.22 3.34 6.34
C SER A 180 6.07 3.81 5.43
N GLN A 181 5.19 2.89 5.02
CA GLN A 181 4.06 3.21 4.15
C GLN A 181 3.04 4.13 4.85
N TYR A 182 2.79 3.90 6.15
CA TYR A 182 1.86 4.70 6.95
C TYR A 182 2.23 6.19 6.96
N TYR A 183 3.53 6.49 7.09
CA TYR A 183 4.03 7.87 7.17
C TYR A 183 4.05 8.61 5.82
N ARG A 184 3.66 7.95 4.73
CA ARG A 184 3.60 8.53 3.39
C ARG A 184 2.19 8.88 2.94
N VAL A 185 1.15 8.40 3.63
CA VAL A 185 -0.27 8.50 3.19
C VAL A 185 -0.73 9.96 3.05
N PHE A 186 -0.39 10.83 4.00
CA PHE A 186 -0.83 12.23 4.00
C PHE A 186 0.24 13.22 3.50
N SER A 187 1.42 12.72 3.12
CA SER A 187 2.59 13.55 2.81
C SER A 187 3.08 13.40 1.38
N SER A 188 2.41 12.59 0.57
CA SER A 188 2.88 12.21 -0.76
C SER A 188 1.96 12.70 -1.89
N TYR A 189 2.58 13.11 -2.99
CA TYR A 189 1.93 13.46 -4.24
C TYR A 189 2.69 12.83 -5.41
N ARG A 190 1.97 12.31 -6.41
CA ARG A 190 2.55 11.80 -7.65
C ARG A 190 2.56 12.92 -8.69
N GLN A 191 3.74 13.47 -8.96
CA GLN A 191 3.95 14.50 -9.97
C GLN A 191 4.13 13.86 -11.35
N PRO A 192 3.36 14.29 -12.37
CA PRO A 192 3.54 13.80 -13.72
C PRO A 192 4.88 14.27 -14.31
N GLY A 193 5.55 13.43 -15.10
CA GLY A 193 6.86 13.77 -15.66
C GLY A 193 7.20 13.05 -16.97
N ILE A 194 8.18 13.62 -17.69
CA ILE A 194 8.77 13.02 -18.90
C ILE A 194 10.25 12.73 -18.59
N PRO A 195 10.74 11.49 -18.77
CA PRO A 195 10.04 10.34 -19.34
C PRO A 195 9.20 9.52 -18.33
N TYR A 196 9.16 9.89 -17.05
CA TYR A 196 8.43 9.17 -16.01
C TYR A 196 7.96 10.10 -14.89
N ASP A 197 6.98 9.64 -14.12
CA ASP A 197 6.42 10.36 -12.96
C ASP A 197 7.32 10.29 -11.73
N GLN A 198 7.11 11.20 -10.78
CA GLN A 198 7.87 11.24 -9.53
C GLN A 198 6.96 11.23 -8.32
N LEU A 199 7.38 10.54 -7.26
CA LEU A 199 6.75 10.65 -5.95
C LEU A 199 7.44 11.74 -5.14
N ILE A 200 6.68 12.78 -4.86
CA ILE A 200 7.11 13.86 -4.00
C ILE A 200 6.57 13.56 -2.61
N THR A 201 7.45 13.45 -1.61
CA THR A 201 7.08 13.32 -0.20
C THR A 201 7.56 14.55 0.55
N THR A 202 6.64 15.26 1.19
CA THR A 202 6.93 16.50 1.92
C THR A 202 6.99 16.25 3.42
N LYS A 203 7.95 16.89 4.11
CA LYS A 203 8.04 16.86 5.58
C LYS A 203 7.33 18.05 6.24
N THR A 204 7.09 19.09 5.47
CA THR A 204 6.46 20.34 5.91
C THR A 204 5.16 20.50 5.16
N SER A 205 4.04 20.62 5.88
CA SER A 205 2.74 20.83 5.27
C SER A 205 2.02 21.98 5.97
N THR A 206 1.35 22.81 5.19
CA THR A 206 0.27 23.64 5.70
C THR A 206 -0.90 22.72 6.03
N GLU A 207 -1.41 22.76 7.26
CA GLU A 207 -2.48 21.88 7.72
C GLU A 207 -3.82 22.26 7.05
N HIS A 208 -4.03 21.77 5.82
CA HIS A 208 -5.20 22.02 4.98
C HIS A 208 -5.59 20.77 4.19
N ILE A 209 -6.80 20.78 3.64
CA ILE A 209 -7.26 19.84 2.63
C ILE A 209 -7.71 20.59 1.37
N VAL A 210 -7.78 19.86 0.26
CA VAL A 210 -8.44 20.31 -0.96
C VAL A 210 -9.81 19.63 -1.04
N VAL A 211 -10.88 20.43 -1.09
CA VAL A 211 -12.26 19.95 -1.24
C VAL A 211 -12.67 20.13 -2.70
N SER A 212 -13.08 19.05 -3.35
CA SER A 212 -13.61 19.08 -4.72
C SER A 212 -15.13 18.98 -4.69
N CYS A 213 -15.83 20.03 -5.15
CA CYS A 213 -17.29 20.08 -5.23
C CYS A 213 -17.70 20.71 -6.56
N SER A 214 -18.58 20.05 -7.32
CA SER A 214 -19.08 20.56 -8.61
C SER A 214 -17.99 21.03 -9.58
N ASN A 215 -16.90 20.25 -9.69
CA ASN A 215 -15.70 20.55 -10.49
C ASN A 215 -14.91 21.80 -10.06
N GLN A 216 -15.16 22.31 -8.85
CA GLN A 216 -14.39 23.41 -8.24
C GLN A 216 -13.57 22.88 -7.05
N PHE A 217 -12.40 23.48 -6.84
CA PHE A 217 -11.47 23.10 -5.78
C PHE A 217 -11.35 24.21 -4.74
N TYR A 218 -11.54 23.87 -3.48
CA TYR A 218 -11.48 24.78 -2.34
C TYR A 218 -10.36 24.37 -1.40
N VAL A 219 -9.60 25.34 -0.91
CA VAL A 219 -8.60 25.13 0.14
C VAL A 219 -9.26 25.36 1.49
N LEU A 220 -9.34 24.30 2.31
CA LEU A 220 -9.90 24.36 3.66
C LEU A 220 -8.76 24.15 4.67
N PHE A 221 -8.39 25.21 5.38
CA PHE A 221 -7.44 25.13 6.48
C PHE A 221 -8.05 24.41 7.68
N LEU A 222 -7.35 23.40 8.18
CA LEU A 222 -7.83 22.53 9.25
C LEU A 222 -7.55 23.09 10.65
N LYS A 223 -6.76 24.16 10.76
CA LYS A 223 -6.39 24.79 12.02
C LYS A 223 -6.79 26.25 12.07
N ILE A 224 -7.22 26.69 13.26
CA ILE A 224 -7.26 28.10 13.64
C ILE A 224 -6.16 28.27 14.70
N LYS A 225 -5.11 29.03 14.37
CA LYS A 225 -3.85 29.05 15.13
C LYS A 225 -3.28 27.63 15.21
N ASP A 226 -3.11 27.08 16.41
CA ASP A 226 -2.55 25.73 16.62
C ASP A 226 -3.61 24.67 16.97
N THR A 227 -4.90 25.02 16.91
CA THR A 227 -6.00 24.12 17.26
C THR A 227 -6.73 23.64 16.01
N TYR A 228 -6.89 22.32 15.88
CA TYR A 228 -7.69 21.73 14.81
C TYR A 228 -9.17 22.07 14.95
N LEU A 229 -9.85 22.26 13.82
CA LEU A 229 -11.28 22.49 13.76
C LEU A 229 -12.07 21.32 14.37
N THR A 230 -13.17 21.63 15.03
CA THR A 230 -14.12 20.63 15.55
C THR A 230 -14.95 20.02 14.40
N GLU A 231 -15.61 18.88 14.65
CA GLU A 231 -16.53 18.26 13.68
C GLU A 231 -17.65 19.24 13.27
N GLU A 232 -18.17 20.04 14.21
CA GLU A 232 -19.19 21.06 13.95
C GLU A 232 -18.67 22.19 13.05
N GLN A 233 -17.46 22.69 13.32
CA GLN A 233 -16.83 23.73 12.51
C GLN A 233 -16.54 23.22 11.09
N LEU A 234 -16.02 22.00 10.96
CA LEU A 234 -15.81 21.35 9.66
C LEU A 234 -17.13 21.19 8.90
N SER A 235 -18.20 20.75 9.59
CA SER A 235 -19.52 20.59 8.97
C SER A 235 -20.06 21.91 8.43
N ALA A 236 -19.91 23.01 9.19
CA ALA A 236 -20.29 24.34 8.71
C ALA A 236 -19.51 24.76 7.45
N GLN A 237 -18.21 24.48 7.37
CA GLN A 237 -17.42 24.75 6.16
C GLN A 237 -17.87 23.89 4.97
N PHE A 238 -18.17 22.61 5.17
CA PHE A 238 -18.67 21.75 4.10
C PHE A 238 -20.07 22.15 3.63
N ALA A 239 -20.95 22.54 4.54
CA ALA A 239 -22.27 23.05 4.20
C ALA A 239 -22.17 24.30 3.32
N PHE A 240 -21.26 25.23 3.64
CA PHE A 240 -21.00 26.41 2.82
C PHE A 240 -20.47 26.08 1.42
N ILE A 241 -19.62 25.06 1.27
CA ILE A 241 -19.07 24.64 -0.03
C ILE A 241 -20.13 23.91 -0.89
N LEU A 242 -21.14 23.30 -0.25
CA LEU A 242 -22.21 22.56 -0.94
C LEU A 242 -23.34 23.45 -1.48
N THR A 243 -23.48 24.67 -0.95
CA THR A 243 -24.48 25.67 -1.37
C THR A 243 -23.95 26.57 -2.47
#